data_AF-A0A640UX31-F1
#
_entry.id   AF-A0A640UX31-F1
#
_cell.length_a   1.000
_cell.length_b   1.000
_cell.length_c   1.000
_cell.angle_alpha   90.00
_cell.angle_beta   90.00
_cell.angle_gamma   90.00
#
_symmetry.space_group_name_H-M   'P 1'
#
loop_
_entity.id
_entity.type
_entity.pdbx_description
1 polymer ?
#
loop_
_entity_poly.entity_id
_entity_poly.type
_entity_poly.pdbx_seq_one_letter_code
_entity_poly.pdbx_strand_id
1 'polypeptide(L)'
;MLLDRAERAATVLRRLGVRAGDRVAVHLPLVPESVIATLAIGRLDAIRTTLPVSLTVPELVARTHESSARVLITADAAFWDGAVRPVKALLDHALARSTASGATPDRTVLVVNRCSRPVSWKPGRDLWWHESLGLPATTH
;
A
#
# COMPACT_ATOMS: atom_id res chain seq x y z
N MET A 1 16.65 -6.92 -11.89
CA MET A 1 17.15 -7.62 -10.68
C MET A 1 16.39 -7.09 -9.45
N LEU A 2 16.16 -7.89 -8.40
CA LEU A 2 15.33 -7.50 -7.23
C LEU A 2 15.76 -6.17 -6.58
N LEU A 3 17.07 -5.93 -6.47
CA LEU A 3 17.63 -4.72 -5.88
C LEU A 3 17.29 -3.45 -6.70
N ASP A 4 17.35 -3.50 -8.03
CA ASP A 4 16.96 -2.37 -8.89
C ASP A 4 15.48 -1.97 -8.67
N ARG A 5 14.57 -2.95 -8.53
CA ARG A 5 13.16 -2.66 -8.21
C ARG A 5 13.01 -2.02 -6.82
N ALA A 6 13.80 -2.45 -5.84
CA ALA A 6 13.81 -1.86 -4.50
C ALA A 6 14.36 -0.42 -4.51
N GLU A 7 15.40 -0.12 -5.29
CA GLU A 7 15.94 1.23 -5.43
C GLU A 7 14.95 2.20 -6.11
N ARG A 8 14.25 1.72 -7.14
CA ARG A 8 13.16 2.47 -7.78
C ARG A 8 12.04 2.75 -6.78
N ALA A 9 11.58 1.73 -6.05
CA ALA A 9 10.55 1.89 -5.02
C ALA A 9 10.99 2.87 -3.91
N ALA A 10 12.24 2.81 -3.45
CA ALA A 10 12.77 3.75 -2.46
C ALA A 10 12.79 5.19 -3.00
N THR A 11 13.12 5.37 -4.27
CA THR A 11 13.07 6.68 -4.94
C THR A 11 11.65 7.22 -5.02
N VAL A 12 10.68 6.38 -5.36
CA VAL A 12 9.24 6.73 -5.37
C VAL A 12 8.78 7.13 -3.97
N LEU A 13 9.01 6.30 -2.95
CA LEU A 13 8.61 6.59 -1.57
C LEU A 13 9.21 7.90 -1.06
N ARG A 14 10.48 8.17 -1.38
CA ARG A 14 11.15 9.43 -1.05
C ARG A 14 10.52 10.63 -1.76
N ARG A 15 10.09 10.50 -3.03
CA ARG A 15 9.34 11.53 -3.77
C ARG A 15 7.96 11.79 -3.17
N LEU A 16 7.32 10.75 -2.63
CA LEU A 16 6.07 10.84 -1.86
C LEU A 16 6.27 11.38 -0.44
N GLY A 17 7.47 11.85 -0.10
CA GLY A 17 7.77 12.53 1.15
C GLY A 17 8.16 11.61 2.31
N VAL A 18 8.36 10.32 2.09
CA VAL A 18 8.87 9.40 3.13
C VAL A 18 10.30 9.78 3.50
N ARG A 19 10.57 9.89 4.81
CA ARG A 19 11.88 10.16 5.41
C ARG A 19 12.25 9.10 6.45
N ALA A 20 13.48 9.14 6.94
CA ALA A 20 13.91 8.31 8.06
C ALA A 20 13.00 8.51 9.27
N GLY A 21 12.59 7.41 9.90
CA GLY A 21 11.63 7.41 11.01
C GLY A 21 10.15 7.49 10.61
N ASP A 22 9.82 7.85 9.37
CA ASP A 22 8.43 7.83 8.90
C ASP A 22 7.90 6.41 8.79
N ARG A 23 6.59 6.26 8.97
CA ARG A 23 5.90 4.96 8.84
C ARG A 23 5.31 4.79 7.45
N VAL A 24 5.57 3.64 6.86
CA VAL A 24 4.92 3.17 5.62
C VAL A 24 4.11 1.93 5.96
N ALA A 25 2.80 2.00 5.76
CA ALA A 25 1.90 0.89 6.03
C ALA A 25 1.79 -0.01 4.80
N VAL A 26 1.96 -1.32 4.99
CA VAL A 26 1.97 -2.32 3.92
C VAL A 26 0.83 -3.29 4.15
N HIS A 27 -0.21 -3.17 3.32
CA HIS A 27 -1.40 -4.00 3.27
C HIS A 27 -1.43 -4.84 1.98
N LEU A 28 -0.43 -5.72 1.86
CA LEU A 28 -0.23 -6.59 0.70
C LEU A 28 -0.35 -8.07 1.06
N PRO A 29 -0.84 -8.91 0.13
CA PRO A 29 -0.72 -10.36 0.24
C PRO A 29 0.74 -10.82 0.06
N LEU A 30 0.97 -12.13 0.05
CA LEU A 30 2.29 -12.72 -0.22
C LEU A 30 2.64 -12.58 -1.71
N VAL A 31 3.09 -11.39 -2.11
CA VAL A 31 3.51 -11.06 -3.48
C VAL A 31 4.93 -10.46 -3.50
N PRO A 32 5.66 -10.54 -4.63
CA PRO A 32 7.03 -10.02 -4.72
C PRO A 32 7.16 -8.54 -4.34
N GLU A 33 6.14 -7.73 -4.63
CA GLU A 33 6.08 -6.31 -4.27
C GLU A 33 6.16 -6.09 -2.76
N SER A 34 5.69 -7.04 -1.94
CA SER A 34 5.81 -6.95 -0.49
C SER A 34 7.27 -7.01 -0.04
N VAL A 35 8.09 -7.83 -0.69
CA VAL A 35 9.55 -7.92 -0.44
C VAL A 35 10.25 -6.68 -0.97
N ILE A 36 9.91 -6.23 -2.18
CA ILE A 36 10.45 -5.00 -2.77
C ILE A 36 10.17 -3.80 -1.86
N ALA A 37 8.94 -3.69 -1.34
CA ALA A 37 8.56 -2.65 -0.40
C ALA A 37 9.36 -2.72 0.91
N THR A 38 9.58 -3.92 1.48
CA THR A 38 10.42 -4.08 2.68
C THR A 38 11.83 -3.55 2.46
N LEU A 39 12.47 -3.95 1.35
CA LEU A 39 13.83 -3.52 1.04
C LEU A 39 13.90 -2.00 0.79
N ALA A 40 12.91 -1.45 0.09
CA ALA A 40 12.83 -0.03 -0.19
C ALA A 40 12.63 0.82 1.09
N ILE A 41 11.75 0.38 1.98
CA ILE A 41 11.48 1.05 3.26
C ILE A 41 12.73 1.01 4.15
N GLY A 42 13.39 -0.15 4.26
CA GLY A 42 14.63 -0.29 5.02
C GLY A 42 15.76 0.61 4.51
N ARG A 43 15.87 0.79 3.18
CA ARG A 43 16.86 1.69 2.57
C ARG A 43 16.64 3.17 2.92
N LEU A 44 15.43 3.57 3.30
CA LEU A 44 15.11 4.94 3.69
C LEU A 44 15.19 5.16 5.20
N ASP A 45 15.63 4.17 5.98
CA ASP A 45 15.53 4.15 7.44
C ASP A 45 14.09 4.43 7.93
N ALA A 46 13.10 4.04 7.12
CA ALA A 46 11.68 4.19 7.42
C ALA A 46 11.16 2.93 8.13
N ILE A 47 10.02 3.06 8.80
CA ILE A 47 9.43 2.01 9.61
C ILE A 47 8.31 1.33 8.81
N ARG A 48 8.49 0.03 8.52
CA ARG A 48 7.44 -0.79 7.93
C ARG A 48 6.37 -1.11 8.99
N THR A 49 5.13 -0.69 8.74
CA THR A 49 3.97 -1.13 9.52
C THR A 49 3.18 -2.14 8.69
N THR A 50 3.17 -3.41 9.07
CA THR A 50 2.44 -4.44 8.29
C THR A 50 0.98 -4.50 8.73
N LEU A 51 0.06 -4.43 7.76
CA LEU A 51 -1.38 -4.59 7.95
C LEU A 51 -1.82 -5.89 7.25
N PRO A 52 -2.15 -6.97 7.98
CA PRO A 52 -2.59 -8.21 7.35
C PRO A 52 -3.80 -8.02 6.43
N VAL A 53 -3.81 -8.67 5.28
CA VAL A 53 -4.93 -8.62 4.32
C VAL A 53 -6.21 -9.29 4.85
N SER A 54 -6.09 -10.10 5.90
CA SER A 54 -7.21 -10.78 6.57
C SER A 54 -7.97 -9.89 7.57
N LEU A 55 -7.51 -8.65 7.83
CA LEU A 55 -8.17 -7.75 8.76
C LEU A 55 -9.57 -7.35 8.27
N THR A 56 -10.50 -7.26 9.22
CA THR A 56 -11.83 -6.68 9.02
C THR A 56 -11.76 -5.15 8.91
N VAL A 57 -12.84 -4.51 8.43
CA VAL A 57 -12.88 -3.04 8.30
C VAL A 57 -12.65 -2.32 9.63
N PRO A 58 -13.28 -2.69 10.77
CA PRO A 58 -13.02 -2.04 12.05
C PRO A 58 -11.56 -2.17 12.50
N GLU A 59 -10.94 -3.34 12.30
CA GLU A 59 -9.53 -3.56 12.63
C GLU A 59 -8.61 -2.72 11.73
N LEU A 60 -8.91 -2.62 10.43
CA LEU A 60 -8.17 -1.75 9.51
C LEU A 60 -8.28 -0.27 9.90
N VAL A 61 -9.44 0.18 10.35
CA VAL A 61 -9.62 1.56 10.85
C VAL A 61 -8.70 1.82 12.03
N ALA A 62 -8.75 0.95 13.04
CA ALA A 62 -7.92 1.08 14.25
C ALA A 62 -6.42 1.07 13.90
N ARG A 63 -5.98 0.10 13.10
CA ARG A 63 -4.57 -0.04 12.74
C ARG A 63 -4.07 1.08 11.83
N THR A 64 -4.90 1.55 10.89
CA THR A 64 -4.52 2.67 10.01
C THR A 64 -4.36 3.95 10.83
N HIS A 65 -5.22 4.15 11.82
CA HIS A 65 -5.13 5.27 12.76
C HIS A 65 -3.84 5.18 13.62
N GLU A 66 -3.62 4.03 14.28
CA GLU A 66 -2.41 3.78 15.09
C GLU A 66 -1.11 3.91 14.28
N SER A 67 -1.13 3.48 13.01
CA SER A 67 0.07 3.46 12.18
C SER A 67 0.63 4.85 11.91
N SER A 68 -0.21 5.91 11.93
CA SER A 68 0.15 7.26 11.48
C SER A 68 0.97 7.27 10.18
N ALA A 69 0.75 6.26 9.31
CA ALA A 69 1.58 6.06 8.14
C ALA A 69 1.31 7.15 7.10
N ARG A 70 2.40 7.66 6.49
CA ARG A 70 2.34 8.68 5.43
C ARG A 70 1.90 8.07 4.10
N VAL A 71 2.42 6.88 3.80
CA VAL A 71 2.12 6.12 2.58
C VAL A 71 1.53 4.78 2.96
N LEU A 72 0.48 4.37 2.25
CA LEU A 72 -0.05 3.01 2.29
C LEU A 72 0.29 2.29 0.98
N ILE A 73 0.72 1.04 1.07
CA ILE A 73 0.92 0.16 -0.09
C ILE A 73 -0.10 -0.95 0.01
N THR A 74 -0.89 -1.17 -1.04
CA THR A 74 -1.94 -2.20 -1.09
C THR A 74 -2.04 -2.85 -2.46
N ALA A 75 -2.92 -3.83 -2.63
CA ALA A 75 -3.21 -4.49 -3.89
C ALA A 75 -4.66 -4.22 -4.32
N ASP A 76 -4.93 -4.29 -5.62
CA ASP A 76 -6.29 -4.23 -6.18
C ASP A 76 -7.18 -5.33 -5.58
N ALA A 77 -6.67 -6.55 -5.56
CA ALA A 77 -7.25 -7.72 -4.93
C ALA A 77 -6.15 -8.72 -4.52
N ALA A 78 -6.55 -9.75 -3.81
CA ALA A 78 -5.70 -10.87 -3.46
C ALA A 78 -6.45 -12.18 -3.71
N PHE A 79 -5.72 -13.25 -3.98
CA PHE A 79 -6.27 -14.58 -4.14
C PHE A 79 -5.77 -15.47 -3.00
N TRP A 80 -6.69 -15.96 -2.17
CA TRP A 80 -6.40 -16.97 -1.15
C TRP A 80 -7.65 -17.80 -0.86
N ASP A 81 -7.46 -19.04 -0.36
CA ASP A 81 -8.52 -20.03 -0.14
C ASP A 81 -9.44 -20.24 -1.36
N GLY A 82 -8.86 -20.25 -2.56
CA GLY A 82 -9.60 -20.46 -3.81
C GLY A 82 -10.49 -19.30 -4.24
N ALA A 83 -10.46 -18.16 -3.54
CA ALA A 83 -11.32 -17.01 -3.82
C ALA A 83 -10.52 -15.70 -3.98
N VAL A 84 -11.00 -14.85 -4.89
CA VAL A 84 -10.48 -13.48 -5.05
C VAL A 84 -11.18 -12.56 -4.04
N ARG A 85 -10.40 -11.80 -3.28
CA ARG A 85 -10.88 -10.88 -2.25
C ARG A 85 -10.45 -9.44 -2.56
N PRO A 86 -11.38 -8.46 -2.49
CA PRO A 86 -11.13 -7.09 -2.91
C PRO A 86 -10.42 -6.27 -1.81
N VAL A 87 -9.09 -6.39 -1.75
CA VAL A 87 -8.25 -5.74 -0.73
C VAL A 87 -8.37 -4.20 -0.77
N LYS A 88 -8.31 -3.59 -1.95
CA LYS A 88 -8.44 -2.13 -2.10
C LYS A 88 -9.79 -1.60 -1.60
N ALA A 89 -10.88 -2.33 -1.85
CA ALA A 89 -12.21 -1.91 -1.42
C ALA A 89 -12.35 -1.91 0.12
N LEU A 90 -11.78 -2.91 0.79
CA LEU A 90 -11.74 -2.96 2.25
C LEU A 90 -10.93 -1.79 2.83
N LEU A 91 -9.77 -1.49 2.24
CA LEU A 91 -8.94 -0.37 2.64
C LEU A 91 -9.66 0.98 2.44
N ASP A 92 -10.32 1.17 1.30
CA ASP A 92 -11.07 2.40 1.02
C ASP A 92 -12.19 2.65 2.02
N HIS A 93 -12.90 1.58 2.42
CA HIS A 93 -13.94 1.66 3.42
C HIS A 93 -13.36 2.05 4.80
N ALA A 94 -12.21 1.49 5.16
CA ALA A 94 -11.52 1.85 6.40
C ALA A 94 -11.03 3.32 6.37
N LEU A 95 -10.44 3.76 5.26
CA LEU A 95 -9.99 5.15 5.09
C LEU A 95 -11.16 6.14 5.17
N ALA A 96 -12.30 5.84 4.53
CA ALA A 96 -13.50 6.68 4.59
C ALA A 96 -14.06 6.82 6.02
N ARG A 97 -14.03 5.74 6.82
CA ARG A 97 -14.42 5.79 8.23
C ARG A 97 -13.44 6.59 9.09
N SER A 98 -12.15 6.45 8.83
CA SER A 98 -11.12 7.21 9.55
C SER A 98 -11.25 8.72 9.30
N THR A 99 -11.53 9.14 8.06
CA THR A 99 -11.76 10.56 7.73
C THR A 99 -12.99 11.14 8.42
N ALA A 100 -14.06 10.36 8.55
CA ALA A 100 -15.29 10.80 9.22
C ALA A 100 -15.09 11.04 10.74
N SER A 101 -14.09 10.40 11.34
CA SER A 101 -13.77 10.53 12.78
C SER A 101 -12.80 11.70 13.08
N GLY A 102 -12.55 12.61 12.13
CA GLY A 102 -11.67 13.77 12.30
C GLY A 102 -10.18 13.48 12.17
N ALA A 103 -9.79 12.24 11.84
CA ALA A 103 -8.40 11.87 11.62
C ALA A 103 -8.01 12.07 10.14
N THR A 104 -7.07 12.96 9.85
CA THR A 104 -6.37 13.00 8.54
C THR A 104 -4.87 13.20 8.72
N PRO A 105 -4.10 12.58 7.82
CA PRO A 105 -3.64 13.34 6.66
C PRO A 105 -4.07 12.69 5.33
N ASP A 106 -3.90 13.47 4.25
CA ASP A 106 -3.78 12.99 2.88
C ASP A 106 -2.70 11.90 2.79
N ARG A 107 -3.13 10.65 2.75
CA ARG A 107 -2.24 9.50 2.61
C ARG A 107 -2.23 9.06 1.16
N THR A 108 -1.05 9.04 0.55
CA THR A 108 -0.90 8.42 -0.76
C THR A 108 -1.06 6.91 -0.63
N VAL A 109 -1.85 6.31 -1.53
CA VAL A 109 -2.06 4.87 -1.61
C VAL A 109 -1.40 4.35 -2.89
N LEU A 110 -0.33 3.58 -2.75
CA LEU A 110 0.29 2.85 -3.86
C LEU A 110 -0.45 1.51 -4.05
N VAL A 111 -1.05 1.30 -5.21
CA VAL A 111 -1.85 0.13 -5.54
C VAL A 111 -1.08 -0.80 -6.48
N VAL A 112 -0.86 -2.05 -6.06
CA VAL A 112 -0.31 -3.12 -6.88
C VAL A 112 -1.46 -3.75 -7.67
N ASN A 113 -1.32 -3.83 -9.00
CA ASN A 113 -2.24 -4.58 -9.84
C ASN A 113 -1.86 -6.06 -9.74
N ARG A 114 -2.60 -6.83 -8.94
CA ARG A 114 -2.39 -8.26 -8.71
C ARG A 114 -3.38 -9.12 -9.47
N CYS A 115 -4.65 -8.74 -9.56
CA CYS A 115 -5.69 -9.56 -10.21
C CYS A 115 -6.39 -8.87 -11.39
N SER A 116 -5.93 -7.69 -11.81
CA SER A 116 -6.49 -6.91 -12.91
C SER A 116 -7.99 -6.68 -12.78
N ARG A 117 -8.44 -6.38 -11.55
CA ARG A 117 -9.85 -6.10 -11.28
C ARG A 117 -10.15 -4.60 -11.29
N PRO A 118 -11.37 -4.20 -11.67
CA PRO A 118 -11.82 -2.83 -11.46
C PRO A 118 -11.75 -2.49 -9.97
N VAL A 119 -11.12 -1.37 -9.65
CA VAL A 119 -11.05 -0.82 -8.29
C VAL A 119 -11.54 0.61 -8.28
N SER A 120 -12.18 1.00 -7.19
CA SER A 120 -12.50 2.41 -6.95
C SER A 120 -11.20 3.21 -6.82
N TRP A 121 -11.18 4.38 -7.43
CA TRP A 121 -10.00 5.22 -7.53
C TRP A 121 -10.29 6.63 -7.05
N LYS A 122 -9.40 7.19 -6.22
CA LYS A 122 -9.45 8.59 -5.79
C LYS A 122 -8.29 9.37 -6.40
N PRO A 123 -8.54 10.30 -7.35
CA PRO A 123 -7.51 11.15 -7.94
C PRO A 123 -6.72 11.91 -6.86
N GLY A 124 -5.41 12.05 -7.06
CA GLY A 124 -4.49 12.71 -6.11
C GLY A 124 -4.08 11.86 -4.91
N ARG A 125 -4.85 10.83 -4.54
CA ARG A 125 -4.55 9.91 -3.44
C ARG A 125 -3.98 8.58 -3.93
N ASP A 126 -4.64 7.97 -4.91
CA ASP A 126 -4.30 6.63 -5.41
C ASP A 126 -3.33 6.71 -6.59
N LEU A 127 -2.28 5.89 -6.54
CA LEU A 127 -1.26 5.78 -7.58
C LEU A 127 -0.98 4.32 -7.90
N TRP A 128 -0.83 3.96 -9.17
CA TRP A 128 -0.42 2.61 -9.54
C TRP A 128 1.06 2.40 -9.22
N TRP A 129 1.36 1.26 -8.60
CA TRP A 129 2.72 0.85 -8.26
C TRP A 129 3.61 0.76 -9.50
N HIS A 130 3.16 0.02 -10.51
CA HIS A 130 3.94 -0.22 -11.72
C HIS A 130 4.23 1.08 -12.49
N GLU A 131 3.22 1.95 -12.66
CA GLU A 131 3.40 3.27 -13.28
C GLU A 131 4.39 4.13 -12.49
N SER A 132 4.26 4.16 -11.17
CA SER A 132 5.15 4.94 -10.29
C SER A 132 6.61 4.47 -10.38
N LEU A 133 6.84 3.16 -10.55
CA LEU A 133 8.17 2.58 -10.70
C LEU A 133 8.70 2.60 -12.15
N GLY A 134 7.90 3.08 -13.12
CA GLY A 134 8.23 3.01 -14.54
C GLY A 134 8.39 1.57 -15.05
N LEU A 135 7.54 0.67 -14.56
CA LEU A 135 7.51 -0.75 -14.90
C LEU A 135 6.24 -1.08 -15.71
N PRO A 136 6.29 -2.07 -16.60
CA PRO A 136 5.07 -2.58 -17.23
C PRO A 136 4.13 -3.18 -16.17
N ALA A 137 2.82 -3.09 -16.41
CA ALA A 137 1.83 -3.75 -15.57
C ALA A 137 2.15 -5.26 -15.48
N THR A 138 2.30 -5.78 -14.27
CA THR A 138 2.65 -7.18 -14.05
C THR A 138 1.40 -7.91 -13.56
N THR A 139 0.81 -8.76 -14.40
CA THR A 139 -0.28 -9.67 -13.99
C THR A 139 0.35 -10.95 -13.48
N HIS A 140 0.02 -11.36 -12.25
CA HIS A 140 0.52 -12.58 -11.60
C HIS A 140 -0.61 -13.60 -11.37
#